data_AF-A0A4Q1ETW7-F1
#
_entry.id   AF-A0A4Q1ETW7-F1
#
_cell.length_a   1.000
_cell.length_b   1.000
_cell.length_c   1.000
_cell.angle_alpha   90.00
_cell.angle_beta   90.00
_cell.angle_gamma   90.00
#
_symmetry.space_group_name_H-M   'P 1'
#
loop_
_entity.id
_entity.type
_entity.pdbx_description
1 polymer ?
#
loop_
_entity_poly.entity_id
_entity_poly.type
_entity_poly.pdbx_seq_one_letter_code
_entity_poly.pdbx_strand_id
1 'polypeptide(L)'
;MFSQDFKKVLDEAIHASKADIEKVKKSDHPDEKPLIFEGAIFSSLYEGFTSYTIKSVKVQDNTAEALVAFEYNMAEPKVTWMDTVHLTNTEKGWRVDNVTFDTIGNSNDLRSRLTEFVQNTK
;
A
#
# COMPACT_ATOMS: atom_id res chain seq x y z
N MET A 1 14.55 -0.81 -1.22
CA MET A 1 13.43 0.15 -1.29
C MET A 1 12.64 0.17 0.02
N PHE A 2 12.17 -0.98 0.51
CA PHE A 2 11.39 -1.08 1.75
C PHE A 2 12.24 -1.42 2.99
N SER A 3 11.74 -1.07 4.18
CA SER A 3 12.30 -1.54 5.46
C SER A 3 12.17 -3.07 5.54
N GLN A 4 12.97 -3.72 6.37
CA GLN A 4 12.94 -5.18 6.47
C GLN A 4 11.59 -5.67 6.99
N ASP A 5 11.03 -4.99 7.99
CA ASP A 5 9.75 -5.35 8.59
C ASP A 5 8.60 -5.12 7.61
N PHE A 6 8.60 -3.98 6.91
CA PHE A 6 7.57 -3.70 5.91
C PHE A 6 7.66 -4.68 4.72
N LYS A 7 8.88 -5.01 4.28
CA LYS A 7 9.11 -6.01 3.23
C LYS A 7 8.55 -7.37 3.64
N LYS A 8 8.71 -7.79 4.90
CA LYS A 8 8.18 -9.06 5.39
C LYS A 8 6.65 -9.13 5.25
N VAL A 9 5.94 -8.08 5.69
CA VAL A 9 4.47 -8.01 5.57
C VAL A 9 4.03 -8.01 4.11
N LEU A 10 4.73 -7.27 3.24
CA LEU A 10 4.45 -7.25 1.81
C LEU A 10 4.66 -8.63 1.16
N ASP A 11 5.76 -9.30 1.49
CA ASP A 11 6.07 -10.65 0.97
C ASP A 11 5.03 -11.67 1.45
N GLU A 12 4.60 -11.60 2.71
CA GLU A 12 3.53 -12.46 3.25
C GLU A 12 2.22 -12.27 2.49
N ALA A 13 1.84 -11.02 2.22
CA ALA A 13 0.62 -10.70 1.48
C ALA A 13 0.71 -11.15 0.01
N ILE A 14 1.87 -11.02 -0.65
CA ILE A 14 2.12 -11.58 -1.98
C ILE A 14 2.04 -13.12 -1.98
N HIS A 15 2.64 -13.77 -0.99
CA HIS A 15 2.58 -15.23 -0.89
C HIS A 15 1.17 -15.73 -0.63
N ALA A 16 0.41 -15.05 0.23
CA ALA A 16 -0.99 -15.36 0.51
C ALA A 16 -1.84 -15.28 -0.76
N SER A 17 -1.71 -14.20 -1.54
CA SER A 17 -2.41 -14.07 -2.82
C SER A 17 -2.03 -15.17 -3.81
N LYS A 18 -0.74 -15.49 -3.95
CA LYS A 18 -0.27 -16.58 -4.83
C LYS A 18 -0.82 -17.95 -4.41
N ALA A 19 -0.85 -18.21 -3.11
CA ALA A 19 -1.39 -19.46 -2.58
C ALA A 19 -2.89 -19.58 -2.85
N ASP A 20 -3.65 -18.50 -2.68
CA ASP A 20 -5.09 -18.50 -2.93
C ASP A 20 -5.40 -18.64 -4.43
N ILE A 21 -4.65 -17.99 -5.32
CA ILE A 21 -4.73 -18.22 -6.77
C ILE A 21 -4.54 -19.71 -7.12
N GLU A 22 -3.53 -20.36 -6.55
CA GLU A 22 -3.27 -21.78 -6.81
C GLU A 22 -4.32 -22.70 -6.17
N LYS A 23 -4.89 -22.31 -5.03
CA LYS A 23 -6.00 -23.02 -4.38
C LYS A 23 -7.26 -22.97 -5.24
N VAL A 24 -7.66 -21.78 -5.71
CA VAL A 24 -8.85 -21.61 -6.56
C VAL A 24 -8.69 -22.36 -7.87
N LYS A 25 -7.54 -22.25 -8.55
CA LYS A 25 -7.29 -23.01 -9.79
C LYS A 25 -7.44 -24.53 -9.64
N LYS A 26 -7.26 -25.06 -8.43
CA LYS A 26 -7.32 -26.50 -8.11
C LYS A 26 -8.61 -26.90 -7.38
N SER A 27 -9.52 -25.94 -7.14
CA SER A 27 -10.79 -26.21 -6.47
C SER A 27 -11.82 -26.78 -7.44
N ASP A 28 -12.98 -27.18 -6.92
CA ASP A 28 -14.13 -27.59 -7.73
C ASP A 28 -14.81 -26.38 -8.42
N HIS A 29 -14.36 -25.15 -8.13
CA HIS A 29 -14.84 -23.89 -8.70
C HIS A 29 -13.65 -23.03 -9.20
N PRO A 30 -12.93 -23.46 -10.25
CA PRO A 30 -11.74 -22.76 -10.75
C PRO A 30 -12.05 -21.42 -11.44
N ASP A 31 -13.32 -21.11 -11.63
CA ASP A 31 -13.88 -19.86 -12.13
C ASP A 31 -14.17 -18.84 -11.01
N GLU A 32 -14.10 -19.24 -9.74
CA GLU A 32 -14.16 -18.30 -8.63
C GLU A 32 -13.01 -17.29 -8.70
N LYS A 33 -13.26 -16.10 -8.16
CA LYS A 33 -12.26 -15.04 -8.12
C LYS A 33 -11.31 -15.30 -6.94
N PRO A 34 -10.00 -15.52 -7.17
CA PRO A 34 -9.05 -15.63 -6.06
C PRO A 34 -8.83 -14.27 -5.37
N LEU A 35 -8.37 -14.32 -4.13
CA LEU A 35 -7.98 -13.15 -3.38
C LEU A 35 -6.70 -12.54 -3.98
N ILE A 36 -6.87 -11.41 -4.65
CA ILE A 36 -5.80 -10.64 -5.27
C ILE A 36 -5.87 -9.19 -4.82
N PHE A 37 -4.74 -8.47 -4.89
CA PHE A 37 -4.78 -7.03 -4.69
C PHE A 37 -5.47 -6.36 -5.88
N GLU A 38 -6.43 -5.51 -5.57
CA GLU A 38 -7.16 -4.73 -6.57
C GLU A 38 -6.97 -3.24 -6.32
N GLY A 39 -6.89 -2.49 -7.41
CA GLY A 39 -6.61 -1.05 -7.37
C GLY A 39 -5.18 -0.72 -6.92
N ALA A 40 -4.94 0.56 -6.67
CA ALA A 40 -3.69 1.07 -6.15
C ALA A 40 -3.53 0.73 -4.67
N ILE A 41 -2.38 0.13 -4.33
CA ILE A 41 -2.12 -0.32 -2.95
C ILE A 41 -1.43 0.77 -2.13
N PHE A 42 -0.52 1.55 -2.75
CA PHE A 42 0.37 2.50 -2.08
C PHE A 42 -0.19 3.92 -1.95
N SER A 43 -1.43 4.15 -2.39
CA SER A 43 -2.14 5.42 -2.20
C SER A 43 -3.54 5.13 -1.65
N SER A 44 -4.14 6.13 -1.01
CA SER A 44 -5.47 5.99 -0.42
C SER A 44 -6.57 5.80 -1.47
N LEU A 45 -6.48 6.46 -2.63
CA LEU A 45 -7.46 6.30 -3.73
C LEU A 45 -7.29 4.96 -4.48
N TYR A 46 -8.39 4.23 -4.66
CA TYR A 46 -8.43 2.91 -5.32
C TYR A 46 -7.97 2.96 -6.79
N GLU A 47 -8.35 3.99 -7.53
CA GLU A 47 -7.94 4.21 -8.91
C GLU A 47 -6.44 4.59 -9.04
N GLY A 48 -5.80 4.94 -7.93
CA GLY A 48 -4.45 5.50 -7.91
C GLY A 48 -4.41 6.98 -8.23
N PHE A 49 -3.23 7.51 -8.53
CA PHE A 49 -3.00 8.92 -8.82
C PHE A 49 -2.47 9.11 -10.24
N THR A 50 -2.77 10.27 -10.82
CA THR A 50 -2.23 10.72 -12.11
C THR A 50 -1.02 11.65 -11.93
N SER A 51 -0.93 12.35 -10.79
CA SER A 51 0.24 13.14 -10.44
C SER A 51 0.44 13.21 -8.93
N TYR A 52 1.64 13.61 -8.51
CA TYR A 52 1.99 13.80 -7.11
C TYR A 52 2.96 14.96 -6.91
N THR A 53 3.01 15.50 -5.70
CA THR A 53 3.98 16.52 -5.28
C THR A 53 4.36 16.29 -3.82
N ILE A 54 5.65 16.21 -3.52
CA ILE A 54 6.15 16.18 -2.15
C ILE A 54 6.00 17.58 -1.55
N LYS A 55 5.17 17.72 -0.51
CA LYS A 55 4.86 19.00 0.12
C LYS A 55 5.83 19.36 1.22
N SER A 56 6.25 18.37 2.00
CA SER A 56 7.30 18.54 3.01
C SER A 56 7.94 17.20 3.33
N VAL A 57 9.17 17.26 3.85
CA VAL A 57 9.86 16.12 4.45
C VAL A 57 10.36 16.56 5.81
N LYS A 58 9.94 15.87 6.87
CA LYS A 58 10.39 16.10 8.24
C LYS A 58 11.27 14.93 8.66
N VAL A 59 12.54 15.20 8.94
CA VAL A 59 13.49 14.19 9.41
C VAL A 59 13.62 14.29 10.94
N GLN A 60 13.50 13.17 11.64
CA GLN A 60 13.70 13.06 13.08
C GLN A 60 14.61 11.87 13.35
N ASP A 61 15.85 12.13 13.78
CA ASP A 61 16.89 11.13 13.99
C ASP A 61 17.07 10.20 12.77
N ASN A 62 16.60 8.96 12.89
CA ASN A 62 16.73 7.91 11.90
C ASN A 62 15.40 7.62 11.17
N THR A 63 14.39 8.48 11.34
CA THR A 63 13.10 8.38 10.65
C THR A 63 12.78 9.68 9.90
N ALA A 64 11.89 9.58 8.92
CA ALA A 64 11.36 10.74 8.24
C ALA A 64 9.91 10.55 7.82
N GLU A 65 9.17 11.64 7.77
CA GLU A 65 7.80 11.69 7.26
C GLU A 65 7.78 12.60 6.03
N ALA A 66 7.35 12.06 4.90
CA ALA A 66 7.13 12.82 3.67
C ALA A 66 5.63 12.96 3.42
N LEU A 67 5.14 14.20 3.48
CA LEU A 67 3.75 14.51 3.14
C LEU A 67 3.64 14.65 1.62
N VAL A 68 2.84 13.80 0.98
CA VAL A 68 2.69 13.74 -0.48
C VAL A 68 1.28 14.14 -0.85
N ALA A 69 1.14 15.20 -1.63
CA ALA A 69 -0.12 15.57 -2.25
C ALA A 69 -0.28 14.78 -3.55
N PHE A 70 -1.43 14.16 -3.73
CA PHE A 70 -1.80 13.41 -4.93
C PHE A 70 -2.96 14.09 -5.66
N GLU A 71 -3.05 13.82 -6.95
CA GLU A 71 -4.17 14.20 -7.79
C GLU A 71 -4.56 13.02 -8.70
N TYR A 72 -5.86 12.86 -8.92
CA TYR A 72 -6.46 12.00 -9.93
C TYR A 72 -7.37 12.83 -10.83
N ASN A 73 -6.90 13.13 -12.05
CA ASN A 73 -7.57 14.03 -12.99
C ASN A 73 -8.49 13.34 -14.00
N MET A 74 -8.66 12.01 -13.91
CA MET A 74 -9.57 11.24 -14.77
C MET A 74 -11.00 11.18 -14.20
N ALA A 75 -11.26 11.81 -13.04
CA ALA A 75 -12.58 12.01 -12.47
C ALA A 75 -13.05 13.47 -12.64
N GLU A 76 -14.37 13.68 -12.66
CA GLU A 76 -14.99 15.01 -12.67
C GLU A 76 -15.92 15.18 -11.45
N PRO A 77 -15.61 16.10 -10.50
CA PRO A 77 -14.39 16.91 -10.41
C PRO A 77 -13.14 16.07 -10.11
N LYS A 78 -11.95 16.63 -10.37
CA LYS A 78 -10.69 15.96 -10.03
C LYS A 78 -10.61 15.68 -8.53
N VAL A 79 -10.01 14.55 -8.17
CA VAL A 79 -9.80 14.15 -6.77
C VAL A 79 -8.39 14.54 -6.34
N THR A 80 -8.26 15.14 -5.17
CA THR A 80 -6.96 15.48 -4.56
C THR A 80 -6.96 15.07 -3.10
N TRP A 81 -5.85 14.51 -2.63
CA TRP A 81 -5.71 14.03 -1.24
C TRP A 81 -4.24 14.06 -0.80
N MET A 82 -3.98 13.78 0.48
CA MET A 82 -2.62 13.72 1.00
C MET A 82 -2.37 12.44 1.80
N ASP A 83 -1.39 11.64 1.37
CA ASP A 83 -0.89 10.53 2.17
C ASP A 83 0.47 10.90 2.79
N THR A 84 0.81 10.24 3.90
CA THR A 84 2.11 10.43 4.58
C THR A 84 2.96 9.18 4.41
N VAL A 85 4.10 9.32 3.73
CA VAL A 85 5.08 8.23 3.57
C VAL A 85 6.04 8.27 4.76
N HIS A 86 6.09 7.16 5.49
CA HIS A 86 7.00 6.95 6.61
C HIS A 86 8.26 6.28 6.12
N LEU A 87 9.41 6.87 6.44
CA LEU A 87 10.72 6.35 6.08
C LEU A 87 11.56 6.05 7.32
N THR A 88 12.38 5.01 7.22
CA THR A 88 13.44 4.69 8.18
C THR A 88 14.78 4.69 7.46
N ASN A 89 15.80 5.29 8.08
CA ASN A 89 17.15 5.28 7.56
C ASN A 89 17.89 4.04 8.08
N THR A 90 18.70 3.46 7.20
CA THR A 90 19.45 2.23 7.46
C THR A 90 20.88 2.43 7.01
N GLU A 91 21.78 1.52 7.32
CA GLU A 91 23.15 1.54 6.76
C GLU A 91 23.16 1.58 5.23
N LYS A 92 22.08 1.11 4.58
CA LYS A 92 21.91 1.09 3.12
C LYS A 92 21.10 2.30 2.61
N GLY A 93 20.86 3.31 3.46
CA GLY A 93 20.08 4.52 3.19
C GLY A 93 18.60 4.40 3.55
N TRP A 94 17.84 5.45 3.22
CA TRP A 94 16.40 5.56 3.47
C TRP A 94 15.56 4.46 2.83
N ARG A 95 14.56 3.99 3.56
CA ARG A 95 13.64 2.93 3.16
C ARG A 95 12.22 3.30 3.54
N VAL A 96 11.25 2.99 2.68
CA VAL A 96 9.82 3.14 3.01
C VAL A 96 9.44 2.08 4.02
N ASP A 97 8.84 2.50 5.13
CA ASP A 97 8.39 1.64 6.22
C ASP A 97 6.87 1.52 6.33
N ASN A 98 6.15 2.59 5.99
CA ASN A 98 4.68 2.59 5.93
C ASN A 98 4.16 3.75 5.07
N VAL A 99 2.86 3.72 4.77
CA VAL A 99 2.11 4.87 4.24
C VAL A 99 0.86 5.03 5.08
N THR A 100 0.68 6.17 5.73
CA THR A 100 -0.60 6.54 6.34
C THR A 100 -1.47 7.18 5.28
N PHE A 101 -2.68 6.67 5.15
CA PHE A 101 -3.63 7.09 4.13
C PHE A 101 -4.46 8.28 4.61
N ASP A 102 -4.84 9.15 3.68
CA ASP A 102 -5.91 10.12 3.90
C ASP A 102 -7.24 9.41 4.18
N THR A 103 -8.20 10.17 4.69
CA THR A 103 -9.59 9.79 4.98
C THR A 103 -10.38 9.23 3.79
N ILE A 104 -9.89 9.41 2.56
CA ILE A 104 -10.49 8.81 1.37
C ILE A 104 -10.16 7.32 1.24
N GLY A 105 -9.17 6.82 1.97
CA GLY A 105 -8.78 5.42 1.98
C GLY A 105 -9.70 4.58 2.88
N ASN A 106 -9.94 3.34 2.46
CA ASN A 106 -10.71 2.36 3.25
C ASN A 106 -9.91 1.67 4.37
N SER A 107 -8.69 2.14 4.65
CA SER A 107 -7.82 1.63 5.71
C SER A 107 -6.98 2.79 6.24
N ASN A 108 -6.53 2.68 7.49
CA ASN A 108 -5.73 3.74 8.13
C ASN A 108 -4.33 3.85 7.49
N ASP A 109 -3.71 2.70 7.20
CA ASP A 109 -2.34 2.65 6.70
C ASP A 109 -2.06 1.38 5.89
N LEU A 110 -1.00 1.44 5.10
CA LEU A 110 -0.63 0.37 4.18
C LEU A 110 -0.28 -0.94 4.88
N ARG A 111 0.40 -0.88 6.04
CA ARG A 111 0.76 -2.08 6.80
C ARG A 111 -0.51 -2.77 7.33
N SER A 112 -1.47 -2.01 7.85
CA SER A 112 -2.77 -2.51 8.29
C SER A 112 -3.53 -3.16 7.14
N ARG A 113 -3.64 -2.49 5.98
CA ARG A 113 -4.27 -3.03 4.77
C ARG A 113 -3.67 -4.37 4.32
N LEU A 114 -2.33 -4.49 4.31
CA LEU A 114 -1.66 -5.74 3.93
C LEU A 114 -1.87 -6.85 4.97
N THR A 115 -1.91 -6.51 6.26
CA THR A 115 -2.15 -7.47 7.35
C THR A 115 -3.57 -8.02 7.30
N GLU A 116 -4.56 -7.16 7.10
CA GLU A 116 -5.97 -7.55 6.91
C GLU A 116 -6.13 -8.45 5.68
N PHE A 117 -5.46 -8.11 4.57
CA PHE A 117 -5.45 -8.95 3.38
C PHE A 117 -4.95 -10.38 3.69
N VAL A 118 -3.82 -10.51 4.39
CA VAL A 118 -3.30 -11.82 4.80
C VAL A 118 -4.28 -12.57 5.71
N GLN A 119 -4.93 -11.87 6.65
CA GLN A 119 -5.90 -12.50 7.55
C GLN A 119 -7.13 -13.03 6.80
N ASN A 120 -7.58 -12.33 5.77
CA ASN A 120 -8.72 -12.74 4.94
C ASN A 120 -8.42 -13.94 4.02
N THR A 121 -7.16 -14.36 3.87
CA THR A 121 -6.78 -15.58 3.11
C THR A 121 -6.81 -16.87 3.93
N LYS A 122 -6.92 -16.79 5.25
CA LYS A 122 -6.94 -17.96 6.14
C LYS A 122 -8.35 -18.48 6.33
#